data_AF-A0A164JYW7-F1
#
_entry.id   AF-A0A164JYW7-F1
#
_cell.length_a   1.000
_cell.length_b   1.000
_cell.length_c   1.000
_cell.angle_alpha   90.00
_cell.angle_beta   90.00
_cell.angle_gamma   90.00
#
_symmetry.space_group_name_H-M   'P 1'
#
loop_
_entity.id
_entity.type
_entity.pdbx_description
1 polymer ?
#
loop_
_entity_poly.entity_id
_entity_poly.type
_entity_poly.pdbx_seq_one_letter_code
_entity_poly.pdbx_strand_id
1 'polypeptide(L)'
;MDQDFIQFADEIVLGESVQRSSCSKCRRPERVCWCSYLPKVPVTINGKIIVLQHPDEEKRNLKTGPMLFHGMASGQCIIYYGKKFPSAKHEGLKEMLEEQYTYVLYPGPQSRSITTVSDIHPKGAPYNLVLIDGTWQQAKSMYFHSTFLHSLPQVDYFMFYIYSYIVSWR
;
A
#
# COMPACT_ATOMS: atom_id res chain seq x y z
N MET A 1 -28.27 -13.06 50.34
CA MET A 1 -27.06 -12.84 49.53
C MET A 1 -26.50 -14.22 49.29
N ASP A 2 -26.89 -14.78 48.15
CA ASP A 2 -26.94 -16.22 47.92
C ASP A 2 -25.55 -16.83 47.77
N GLN A 3 -25.30 -17.85 48.60
CA GLN A 3 -24.04 -18.61 48.63
C GLN A 3 -23.82 -19.42 47.34
N ASP A 4 -24.86 -19.63 46.53
CA ASP A 4 -24.80 -20.32 45.24
C ASP A 4 -24.06 -19.50 44.15
N PHE A 5 -24.01 -18.17 44.29
CA PHE A 5 -23.30 -17.31 43.32
C PHE A 5 -21.78 -17.40 43.43
N ILE A 6 -21.26 -17.74 44.61
CA ILE A 6 -19.82 -17.81 44.87
C ILE A 6 -19.25 -19.12 44.32
N GLN A 7 -20.03 -20.20 44.33
CA GLN A 7 -19.56 -21.51 43.85
C GLN A 7 -19.48 -21.61 42.32
N PHE A 8 -20.23 -20.78 41.59
CA PHE A 8 -20.19 -20.75 40.12
C PHE A 8 -18.96 -20.02 39.55
N ALA A 9 -18.33 -19.16 40.35
CA ALA A 9 -17.17 -18.37 39.92
C ALA A 9 -15.85 -19.16 39.95
N ASP A 10 -15.77 -20.20 40.78
CA ASP A 10 -14.55 -21.02 40.95
C ASP A 10 -14.39 -22.11 39.87
N GLU A 11 -15.42 -22.39 39.06
CA GLU A 11 -15.37 -23.38 37.95
C GLU A 11 -15.06 -22.77 36.57
N ILE A 12 -14.83 -21.46 36.46
CA ILE A 12 -14.35 -20.86 35.22
C ILE A 12 -12.84 -21.06 35.15
N VAL A 13 -12.43 -22.27 34.74
CA VAL A 13 -11.09 -22.49 34.17
C VAL A 13 -11.00 -21.59 32.93
N LEU A 14 -10.40 -20.41 33.11
CA LEU A 14 -9.94 -19.57 32.02
C LEU A 14 -8.93 -20.39 31.22
N GLY A 15 -9.42 -21.09 30.20
CA GLY A 15 -8.60 -21.89 29.31
C GLY A 15 -7.45 -21.02 28.82
N GLU A 16 -6.21 -21.47 29.09
CA GLU A 16 -5.00 -20.77 28.71
C GLU A 16 -5.12 -20.33 27.25
N SER A 17 -5.07 -19.02 27.01
CA SER A 17 -5.11 -18.48 25.67
C SER A 17 -3.82 -18.90 24.95
N VAL A 18 -3.86 -20.01 24.22
CA VAL A 18 -2.72 -20.46 23.41
C VAL A 18 -2.42 -19.36 22.40
N GLN A 19 -1.33 -18.63 22.64
CA GLN A 19 -0.88 -17.56 21.76
C GLN A 19 -0.54 -18.18 20.41
N ARG A 20 -1.39 -17.89 19.41
CA ARG A 20 -1.27 -18.50 18.08
C ARG A 20 0.08 -18.13 17.47
N SER A 21 0.77 -19.11 16.89
CA SER A 21 1.97 -18.90 16.09
C SER A 21 1.71 -17.86 15.00
N SER A 22 2.68 -16.96 14.80
CA SER A 22 2.61 -15.89 13.82
C SER A 22 3.76 -16.01 12.82
N CYS A 23 3.49 -15.68 11.56
CA CYS A 23 4.48 -15.73 10.49
C CYS A 23 5.59 -14.70 10.73
N SER A 24 6.86 -15.11 10.65
CA SER A 24 8.00 -14.20 10.80
C SER A 24 8.07 -13.09 9.74
N LYS A 25 7.51 -13.33 8.54
CA LYS A 25 7.51 -12.38 7.42
C LYS A 25 6.37 -11.36 7.54
N CYS A 26 5.11 -11.80 7.47
CA CYS A 26 3.96 -10.88 7.48
C CYS A 26 3.34 -10.62 8.87
N ARG A 27 3.85 -11.27 9.93
CA ARG A 27 3.37 -11.18 11.33
C ARG A 27 1.90 -11.56 11.55
N ARG A 28 1.26 -12.20 10.56
CA ARG A 28 -0.11 -12.72 10.68
C ARG A 28 -0.13 -14.08 11.36
N PRO A 29 -1.23 -14.46 12.03
CA PRO A 29 -1.43 -15.84 12.47
C PRO A 29 -1.27 -16.81 11.30
N GLU A 30 -0.62 -17.95 11.52
CA GLU A 30 -0.24 -18.89 10.45
C GLU A 30 -1.44 -19.30 9.56
N ARG A 31 -2.61 -19.52 10.17
CA ARG A 31 -3.83 -19.94 9.45
C ARG A 31 -4.34 -18.94 8.41
N VAL A 32 -4.01 -17.66 8.55
CA VAL A 32 -4.43 -16.58 7.63
C VAL A 32 -3.23 -15.89 6.97
N CYS A 33 -2.07 -16.55 7.01
CA CYS A 33 -0.86 -16.09 6.35
C CYS A 33 -1.03 -16.20 4.83
N TRP A 34 -0.70 -15.13 4.12
CA TRP A 34 -0.72 -15.09 2.65
C TRP A 34 0.66 -15.27 2.02
N CYS A 35 1.74 -15.41 2.82
CA CYS A 35 3.10 -15.46 2.30
C CYS A 35 3.37 -16.64 1.36
N SER A 36 2.64 -17.76 1.51
CA SER A 36 2.72 -18.92 0.61
C SER A 36 2.22 -18.62 -0.80
N TYR A 37 1.40 -17.59 -0.98
CA TYR A 37 0.85 -17.15 -2.26
C TYR A 37 1.67 -16.04 -2.92
N LEU A 38 2.71 -15.54 -2.25
CA LEU A 38 3.63 -14.60 -2.88
C LEU A 38 4.48 -15.32 -3.95
N PRO A 39 4.98 -14.57 -4.94
CA PRO A 39 6.01 -15.07 -5.85
C PRO A 39 7.18 -15.68 -5.07
N LYS A 40 7.59 -16.91 -5.45
CA LYS A 40 8.75 -17.58 -4.85
C LYS A 40 10.04 -16.80 -5.10
N VAL A 41 10.15 -16.21 -6.30
CA VAL A 41 11.20 -15.26 -6.67
C VAL A 41 10.58 -13.87 -6.64
N PRO A 42 11.12 -12.93 -5.84
CA PRO A 42 10.60 -11.57 -5.78
C PRO A 42 10.62 -10.88 -7.15
N VAL A 43 9.57 -10.13 -7.43
CA VAL A 43 9.43 -9.38 -8.68
C VAL A 43 10.45 -8.26 -8.70
N THR A 44 11.23 -8.20 -9.78
CA THR A 44 12.23 -7.15 -10.00
C THR A 44 11.75 -6.21 -11.09
N ILE A 45 11.87 -4.90 -10.85
CA ILE A 45 11.53 -3.84 -11.81
C ILE A 45 12.75 -2.96 -12.09
N ASN A 46 12.68 -2.17 -13.17
CA ASN A 46 13.68 -1.14 -13.44
C ASN A 46 13.26 0.18 -12.80
N GLY A 47 13.49 0.32 -11.49
CA GLY A 47 13.11 1.50 -10.71
C GLY A 47 12.51 1.14 -9.35
N LYS A 48 11.59 1.98 -8.85
CA LYS A 48 10.97 1.83 -7.53
C LYS A 48 9.47 2.04 -7.55
N ILE A 49 8.77 1.37 -6.64
CA ILE A 49 7.38 1.65 -6.29
C ILE A 49 7.37 2.32 -4.91
N ILE A 50 6.79 3.52 -4.85
CA ILE A 50 6.66 4.33 -3.64
C ILE A 50 5.19 4.38 -3.28
N VAL A 51 4.80 3.74 -2.17
CA VAL A 51 3.41 3.70 -1.71
C VAL A 51 3.21 4.73 -0.62
N LEU A 52 2.30 5.69 -0.86
CA LEU A 52 1.85 6.68 0.10
C LEU A 52 0.54 6.19 0.72
N GLN A 53 0.62 5.58 1.89
CA GLN A 53 -0.48 4.85 2.51
C GLN A 53 -1.17 5.67 3.60
N HIS A 54 -2.50 5.70 3.57
CA HIS A 54 -3.30 6.34 4.61
C HIS A 54 -3.17 5.56 5.93
N PRO A 55 -3.03 6.21 7.10
CA PRO A 55 -2.85 5.53 8.39
C PRO A 55 -4.01 4.60 8.78
N ASP A 56 -5.22 4.85 8.28
CA ASP A 56 -6.36 3.98 8.56
C ASP A 56 -6.33 2.67 7.76
N GLU A 57 -5.62 2.62 6.62
CA GLU A 57 -5.39 1.36 5.89
C GLU A 57 -4.46 0.43 6.66
N GLU A 58 -3.50 0.99 7.40
CA GLU A 58 -2.62 0.21 8.27
C GLU A 58 -3.42 -0.57 9.32
N LYS A 59 -4.56 -0.04 9.77
CA LYS A 59 -5.41 -0.65 10.79
C LYS A 59 -6.34 -1.72 10.23
N ARG A 60 -6.44 -1.87 8.89
CA ARG A 60 -7.34 -2.83 8.29
C ARG A 60 -6.83 -4.27 8.39
N ASN A 61 -7.78 -5.18 8.52
CA ASN A 61 -7.53 -6.63 8.58
C ASN A 61 -6.96 -7.18 7.26
N LEU A 62 -7.18 -6.52 6.13
CA LEU A 62 -6.60 -6.85 4.83
C LEU A 62 -5.60 -5.74 4.49
N LYS A 63 -4.31 -6.05 4.56
CA LYS A 63 -3.22 -5.10 4.28
C LYS A 63 -2.56 -5.51 2.97
N THR A 64 -2.93 -4.86 1.87
CA THR A 64 -2.41 -5.12 0.52
C THR A 64 -1.03 -4.51 0.32
N GLY A 65 -0.73 -3.35 0.91
CA GLY A 65 0.59 -2.73 0.86
C GLY A 65 1.75 -3.68 1.26
N PRO A 66 1.68 -4.35 2.42
CA PRO A 66 2.68 -5.35 2.81
C PRO A 66 2.79 -6.53 1.84
N MET A 67 1.72 -6.91 1.14
CA MET A 67 1.79 -7.97 0.12
C MET A 67 2.67 -7.55 -1.04
N LEU A 68 2.48 -6.33 -1.55
CA LEU A 68 3.32 -5.75 -2.59
C LEU A 68 4.77 -5.65 -2.11
N PHE A 69 5.00 -5.07 -0.93
CA PHE A 69 6.34 -4.92 -0.36
C PHE A 69 7.10 -6.25 -0.26
N HIS A 70 6.43 -7.30 0.24
CA HIS A 70 7.04 -8.61 0.43
C HIS A 70 7.14 -9.47 -0.84
N GLY A 71 6.44 -9.08 -1.92
CA GLY A 71 6.50 -9.72 -3.23
C GLY A 71 7.55 -9.13 -4.18
N MET A 72 8.11 -7.97 -3.84
CA MET A 72 9.09 -7.24 -4.64
C MET A 72 10.52 -7.48 -4.17
N ALA A 73 11.50 -7.28 -5.05
CA ALA A 73 12.92 -7.31 -4.69
C ALA A 73 13.25 -6.21 -3.66
N SER A 74 14.27 -6.48 -2.82
CA SER A 74 14.66 -5.59 -1.73
C SER A 74 14.99 -4.18 -2.25
N GLY A 75 14.44 -3.15 -1.58
CA GLY A 75 14.67 -1.74 -1.94
C GLY A 75 13.85 -1.21 -3.12
N GLN A 76 13.05 -2.06 -3.80
CA GLN A 76 12.24 -1.64 -4.95
C GLN A 76 10.79 -1.28 -4.60
N CYS A 77 10.36 -1.56 -3.36
CA CYS A 77 9.07 -1.12 -2.84
C CYS A 77 9.29 -0.44 -1.50
N ILE A 78 8.78 0.78 -1.36
CA ILE A 78 8.93 1.59 -0.15
C ILE A 78 7.55 2.11 0.23
N ILE A 79 7.19 2.02 1.51
CA ILE A 79 5.88 2.45 2.02
C ILE A 79 6.06 3.58 3.03
N TYR A 80 5.38 4.69 2.81
CA TYR A 80 5.30 5.83 3.72
C TYR A 80 3.86 6.00 4.22
N TYR A 81 3.70 6.22 5.52
CA TYR A 81 2.38 6.38 6.15
C TYR A 81 2.08 7.83 6.50
N GLY A 82 0.92 8.35 6.08
CA GLY A 82 0.57 9.74 6.36
C GLY A 82 -0.71 10.22 5.66
N LYS A 83 -1.14 11.43 6.00
CA LYS A 83 -2.27 12.11 5.35
C LYS A 83 -1.83 13.26 4.42
N LYS A 84 -0.54 13.62 4.49
CA LYS A 84 0.10 14.71 3.75
C LYS A 84 1.55 14.33 3.46
N PHE A 85 1.99 14.54 2.21
CA PHE A 85 3.29 14.11 1.71
C PHE A 85 3.96 15.19 0.83
N PRO A 86 5.30 15.26 0.83
CA PRO A 86 6.19 14.75 1.87
C PRO A 86 6.00 15.53 3.20
N SER A 87 6.57 15.02 4.29
CA SER A 87 6.56 15.66 5.62
C SER A 87 7.85 15.31 6.37
N ALA A 88 8.18 16.01 7.46
CA ALA A 88 9.46 15.85 8.17
C ALA A 88 9.74 14.43 8.70
N LYS A 89 8.70 13.60 8.88
CA LYS A 89 8.84 12.19 9.29
C LYS A 89 9.11 11.23 8.13
N HIS A 90 9.04 11.69 6.88
CA HIS A 90 9.24 10.86 5.69
C HIS A 90 10.67 11.00 5.20
N GLU A 91 11.60 10.33 5.87
CA GLU A 91 13.03 10.33 5.52
C GLU A 91 13.24 9.79 4.09
N GLY A 92 13.99 10.53 3.27
CA GLY A 92 14.31 10.16 1.89
C GLY A 92 13.16 10.31 0.88
N LEU A 93 11.92 10.58 1.33
CA LEU A 93 10.78 10.64 0.42
C LEU A 93 10.89 11.81 -0.54
N LYS A 94 11.26 13.00 -0.04
CA LYS A 94 11.32 14.19 -0.89
C LYS A 94 12.33 14.01 -2.02
N GLU A 95 13.50 13.49 -1.69
CA GLU A 95 14.58 13.20 -2.62
C GLU A 95 14.11 12.22 -3.70
N MET A 96 13.41 11.14 -3.31
CA MET A 96 12.86 10.17 -4.25
C MET A 96 11.75 10.74 -5.14
N LEU A 97 10.93 11.68 -4.64
CA LEU A 97 9.92 12.33 -5.46
C LEU A 97 10.53 13.36 -6.42
N GLU A 98 11.71 13.90 -6.12
CA GLU A 98 12.48 14.81 -6.99
C GLU A 98 13.34 14.06 -8.02
N GLU A 99 13.50 12.73 -7.90
CA GLU A 99 14.20 11.91 -8.90
C GLU A 99 13.53 12.03 -10.28
N GLN A 100 14.35 12.07 -11.34
CA GLN A 100 13.84 12.05 -12.71
C GLN A 100 13.01 10.79 -12.96
N TYR A 101 12.02 10.91 -13.85
CA TYR A 101 11.12 9.81 -14.21
C TYR A 101 10.32 9.27 -13.02
N THR A 102 9.95 10.17 -12.10
CA THR A 102 9.01 9.87 -11.02
C THR A 102 7.60 10.29 -11.41
N TYR A 103 6.69 9.32 -11.45
CA TYR A 103 5.31 9.49 -11.88
C TYR A 103 4.36 9.21 -10.74
N VAL A 104 3.26 9.95 -10.64
CA VAL A 104 2.18 9.66 -9.69
C VAL A 104 1.03 8.97 -10.40
N LEU A 105 0.64 7.79 -9.92
CA LEU A 105 -0.56 7.09 -10.39
C LEU A 105 -1.79 7.72 -9.75
N TYR A 106 -2.35 8.72 -10.42
CA TYR A 106 -3.54 9.43 -9.98
C TYR A 106 -4.22 10.05 -11.20
N PRO A 107 -5.52 9.81 -11.43
CA PRO A 107 -6.18 10.40 -12.57
C PRO A 107 -6.36 11.91 -12.38
N GLY A 108 -6.12 12.64 -13.45
CA GLY A 108 -6.33 14.06 -13.48
C GLY A 108 -6.48 14.55 -14.91
N PRO A 109 -6.82 15.82 -15.12
CA PRO A 109 -7.01 16.36 -16.47
C PRO A 109 -5.76 16.26 -17.36
N GLN A 110 -4.58 16.09 -16.75
CA GLN A 110 -3.29 15.97 -17.42
C GLN A 110 -2.71 14.56 -17.34
N SER A 111 -3.45 13.58 -16.80
CA SER A 111 -2.95 12.22 -16.69
C SER A 111 -2.79 11.59 -18.08
N ARG A 112 -1.72 10.81 -18.22
CA ARG A 112 -1.44 10.02 -19.42
C ARG A 112 -1.54 8.55 -19.07
N SER A 113 -1.95 7.73 -20.04
CA SER A 113 -1.96 6.29 -19.82
C SER A 113 -0.56 5.79 -19.48
N ILE A 114 -0.44 4.96 -18.45
CA ILE A 114 0.83 4.34 -18.09
C ILE A 114 1.38 3.45 -19.22
N THR A 115 0.50 2.96 -20.10
CA THR A 115 0.90 2.18 -21.28
C THR A 115 1.62 3.01 -22.33
N THR A 116 1.39 4.33 -22.38
CA THR A 116 2.03 5.27 -23.32
C THR A 116 3.19 6.03 -22.67
N VAL A 117 3.52 5.77 -21.40
CA VAL A 117 4.70 6.36 -20.74
C VAL A 117 6.00 5.99 -21.48
N SER A 118 6.02 4.83 -22.14
CA SER A 118 7.11 4.39 -23.03
C SER A 118 7.45 5.40 -24.15
N ASP A 119 6.50 6.25 -24.54
CA ASP A 119 6.67 7.24 -25.62
C ASP A 119 7.39 8.50 -25.12
N ILE A 120 7.40 8.74 -23.81
CA ILE A 120 8.00 9.91 -23.15
C ILE A 120 9.17 9.56 -22.24
N HIS A 121 9.37 8.28 -21.97
CA HIS A 121 10.43 7.77 -21.12
C HIS A 121 11.54 7.14 -21.96
N PRO A 122 12.82 7.48 -21.75
CA PRO A 122 13.92 6.86 -22.48
C PRO A 122 13.90 5.33 -22.29
N LYS A 123 13.98 4.59 -23.40
CA LYS A 123 14.04 3.12 -23.37
C LYS A 123 15.19 2.67 -22.48
N GLY A 124 14.86 1.87 -21.46
CA GLY A 124 15.83 1.28 -20.54
C GLY A 124 16.21 2.13 -19.33
N ALA A 125 15.75 3.39 -19.23
CA ALA A 125 15.95 4.18 -18.00
C ALA A 125 15.08 3.64 -16.85
N PRO A 126 15.53 3.73 -15.59
CA PRO A 126 14.68 3.42 -14.44
C PRO A 126 13.57 4.48 -14.29
N TYR A 127 12.41 4.08 -13.76
CA TYR A 127 11.35 5.02 -13.39
C TYR A 127 10.76 4.71 -12.02
N ASN A 128 10.32 5.74 -11.31
CA ASN A 128 9.65 5.59 -10.03
C ASN A 128 8.14 5.77 -10.21
N LEU A 129 7.36 4.89 -9.59
CA LEU A 129 5.91 4.99 -9.58
C LEU A 129 5.41 5.25 -8.16
N VAL A 130 4.75 6.39 -7.97
CA VAL A 130 4.13 6.78 -6.71
C VAL A 130 2.67 6.34 -6.72
N LEU A 131 2.31 5.48 -5.77
CA LEU A 131 0.97 4.96 -5.57
C LEU A 131 0.35 5.61 -4.33
N ILE A 132 -0.94 5.95 -4.39
CA ILE A 132 -1.67 6.51 -3.25
C ILE A 132 -2.64 5.44 -2.74
N ASP A 133 -2.35 4.86 -1.58
CA ASP A 133 -3.10 3.74 -1.00
C ASP A 133 -4.06 4.21 0.09
N GLY A 134 -5.35 4.10 -0.18
CA GLY A 134 -6.44 4.52 0.68
C GLY A 134 -7.79 4.30 0.01
N THR A 135 -8.88 4.46 0.75
CA THR A 135 -10.21 4.60 0.12
C THR A 135 -10.21 5.79 -0.85
N TRP A 136 -11.16 5.81 -1.78
CA TRP A 136 -11.29 6.91 -2.74
C TRP A 136 -11.23 8.31 -2.10
N GLN A 137 -11.98 8.50 -1.01
CA GLN A 137 -11.99 9.78 -0.28
C GLN A 137 -10.66 10.07 0.41
N GLN A 138 -9.99 9.04 0.95
CA GLN A 138 -8.68 9.18 1.58
C GLN A 138 -7.59 9.50 0.55
N ALA A 139 -7.52 8.74 -0.55
CA ALA A 139 -6.56 8.97 -1.62
C ALA A 139 -6.72 10.37 -2.23
N LYS A 140 -7.97 10.78 -2.52
CA LYS A 140 -8.31 12.12 -2.98
C LYS A 140 -7.82 13.18 -1.98
N SER A 141 -8.14 13.01 -0.70
CA SER A 141 -7.69 13.93 0.35
C SER A 141 -6.16 13.99 0.46
N MET A 142 -5.47 12.85 0.47
CA MET A 142 -4.01 12.80 0.54
C MET A 142 -3.38 13.52 -0.64
N TYR A 143 -3.88 13.30 -1.86
CA TYR A 143 -3.41 13.98 -3.05
C TYR A 143 -3.57 15.51 -2.92
N PHE A 144 -4.79 15.99 -2.67
CA PHE A 144 -5.09 17.43 -2.61
C PHE A 144 -4.34 18.19 -1.51
N HIS A 145 -4.08 17.55 -0.36
CA HIS A 145 -3.32 18.17 0.72
C HIS A 145 -1.80 18.08 0.53
N SER A 146 -1.34 17.35 -0.48
CA SER A 146 0.07 17.10 -0.78
C SER A 146 0.45 17.86 -2.05
N THR A 147 0.63 19.18 -1.94
CA THR A 147 0.93 20.07 -3.07
C THR A 147 2.14 19.63 -3.90
N PHE A 148 3.10 18.96 -3.29
CA PHE A 148 4.25 18.38 -3.98
C PHE A 148 3.84 17.33 -5.03
N LEU A 149 2.82 16.51 -4.75
CA LEU A 149 2.36 15.49 -5.70
C LEU A 149 1.76 16.11 -6.96
N HIS A 150 1.30 17.37 -6.89
CA HIS A 150 0.75 18.07 -8.05
C HIS A 150 1.83 18.48 -9.06
N SER A 151 3.11 18.56 -8.65
CA SER A 151 4.21 18.84 -9.57
C SER A 151 4.72 17.59 -10.29
N LEU A 152 4.28 16.40 -9.86
CA LEU A 152 4.68 15.15 -10.50
C LEU A 152 3.85 14.91 -11.76
N PRO A 153 4.47 14.41 -12.84
CA PRO A 153 3.73 13.92 -14.00
C PRO A 153 2.70 12.86 -13.58
N GLN A 154 1.44 13.08 -13.93
CA GLN A 154 0.34 12.19 -13.62
C GLN A 154 0.25 11.07 -14.67
N VAL A 155 0.08 9.85 -14.18
CA VAL A 155 -0.26 8.70 -15.01
C VAL A 155 -1.55 8.07 -14.50
N ASP A 156 -2.31 7.47 -15.41
CA ASP A 156 -3.49 6.70 -15.10
C ASP A 156 -3.41 5.31 -15.75
N TYR A 157 -4.33 4.44 -15.34
CA TYR A 157 -4.50 3.14 -15.96
C TYR A 157 -5.77 3.16 -16.82
N PHE A 158 -5.74 3.87 -17.95
CA PHE A 158 -6.80 3.74 -18.96
C PHE A 158 -6.54 2.51 -19.83
N MET A 159 -6.99 1.36 -19.36
CA MET A 159 -7.02 0.15 -20.16
C MET A 159 -8.32 0.15 -21.00
N PHE A 160 -8.25 0.67 -22.22
CA PHE A 160 -9.23 0.28 -23.23
C PHE A 160 -9.00 -1.21 -23.50
N TYR A 161 -9.90 -2.04 -22.97
CA TYR A 161 -10.07 -3.49 -23.09
C TYR A 161 -9.77 -4.35 -21.84
N ILE A 162 -10.86 -5.02 -21.43
CA ILE A 162 -11.01 -6.26 -20.65
C ILE A 162 -10.85 -6.20 -19.12
N TYR A 163 -11.95 -5.87 -18.43
CA TYR A 163 -12.76 -6.75 -17.56
C TYR A 163 -13.67 -5.89 -16.70
N SER A 164 -14.95 -6.25 -16.64
CA SER A 164 -16.06 -5.51 -16.03
C SER A 164 -15.91 -5.30 -14.51
N TYR A 165 -15.10 -4.34 -14.11
CA TYR A 165 -15.25 -3.60 -12.85
C TYR A 165 -14.91 -2.14 -13.15
N ILE A 166 -15.86 -1.47 -13.81
CA ILE A 166 -15.81 -0.03 -14.03
C ILE A 166 -15.92 0.62 -12.64
N VAL A 167 -14.79 1.00 -12.05
CA VAL A 167 -14.79 2.09 -11.09
C VAL A 167 -14.98 3.35 -11.93
N SER A 168 -16.24 3.75 -12.08
CA SER A 168 -16.63 4.95 -12.79
C SER A 168 -16.05 6.15 -12.05
N TRP A 169 -15.07 6.79 -12.66
CA TRP A 169 -14.61 8.12 -12.30
C TRP A 169 -15.70 9.13 -12.70
N ARG A 170 -16.62 9.41 -11.77
CA ARG A 170 -17.47 10.61 -11.80
C ARG A 170 -17.20 11.43 -10.55
#